data_AF-A0A4P9XKQ1-F1
#
_entry.id   AF-A0A4P9XKQ1-F1
#
_cell.length_a   1.000
_cell.length_b   1.000
_cell.length_c   1.000
_cell.angle_alpha   90.00
_cell.angle_beta   90.00
_cell.angle_gamma   90.00
#
_symmetry.space_group_name_H-M   'P 1'
#
loop_
_entity.id
_entity.type
_entity.pdbx_description
1 polymer ?
#
loop_
_entity_poly.entity_id
_entity_poly.type
_entity_poly.pdbx_seq_one_letter_code
_entity_poly.pdbx_strand_id
1 'polypeptide(L)'
;MTSAPLDEGYDDEMRPLAGQPLGGSVARVLADVRGWPDEQRLELINSLLGIMSSASIAHIAHEIYPRLYRDFIGDLPAELAVHILSNLDAQTLCRISRVSRRWQELTSYNQLW
;
A
#
# COMPACT_ATOMS: atom_id res chain seq x y z
N MET A 1 -32.25 -7.74 32.00
CA MET A 1 -31.44 -6.57 32.40
C MET A 1 -30.05 -6.82 31.87
N THR A 2 -29.78 -6.18 30.74
CA THR A 2 -28.69 -6.46 29.80
C THR A 2 -27.47 -5.65 30.22
N SER A 3 -26.29 -6.28 30.33
CA SER A 3 -25.03 -5.55 30.46
C SER A 3 -23.99 -6.22 29.58
N ALA A 4 -23.63 -5.51 28.52
CA ALA A 4 -22.57 -5.79 27.57
C ALA A 4 -21.85 -4.44 27.34
N PRO A 5 -20.60 -4.45 26.84
CA PRO A 5 -19.43 -4.23 27.68
C PRO A 5 -18.59 -3.05 27.20
N LEU A 6 -17.60 -2.69 28.03
CA LEU A 6 -16.31 -2.09 27.66
C LEU A 6 -16.34 -1.17 26.44
N ASP A 7 -16.64 0.10 26.72
CA ASP A 7 -16.34 1.25 25.86
C ASP A 7 -14.81 1.37 25.74
N GLU A 8 -14.22 0.51 24.90
CA GLU A 8 -12.90 0.70 24.34
C GLU A 8 -12.96 1.97 23.49
N GLY A 9 -12.55 3.08 24.09
CA GLY A 9 -12.18 4.29 23.37
C GLY A 9 -11.00 3.99 22.44
N TYR A 10 -11.30 3.36 21.31
CA TYR A 10 -10.48 3.42 20.12
C TYR A 10 -10.86 4.74 19.46
N ASP A 11 -10.18 5.81 19.86
CA ASP A 11 -10.31 7.13 19.25
C ASP A 11 -9.95 7.03 17.75
N ASP A 12 -11.01 6.80 16.99
CA ASP A 12 -11.14 6.85 15.55
C ASP A 12 -10.99 8.30 15.06
N GLU A 13 -9.76 8.82 15.08
CA GLU A 13 -9.40 10.00 14.28
C GLU A 13 -8.00 9.88 13.68
N MET A 14 -7.75 8.79 12.94
CA MET A 14 -6.74 8.81 11.88
C MET A 14 -7.27 9.65 10.71
N ARG A 15 -7.31 10.98 10.91
CA ARG A 15 -7.59 11.94 9.83
C ARG A 15 -6.53 11.76 8.73
N PRO A 16 -6.93 11.60 7.47
CA PRO A 16 -5.97 11.60 6.38
C PRO A 16 -5.26 12.96 6.35
N LEU A 17 -3.95 12.96 6.61
CA LEU A 17 -3.07 14.15 6.51
C LEU A 17 -2.86 14.62 5.05
N ALA A 18 -3.58 14.02 4.09
CA ALA A 18 -3.55 14.36 2.68
C ALA A 18 -4.18 15.74 2.45
N GLY A 19 -3.40 16.79 2.69
CA GLY A 19 -3.79 18.17 2.36
C GLY A 19 -3.29 19.25 3.32
N GLN A 20 -2.58 18.92 4.41
CA GLN A 20 -1.95 19.98 5.21
C GLN A 20 -0.79 20.62 4.43
N PRO A 21 -0.74 21.95 4.31
CA PRO A 21 0.43 22.62 3.73
C PRO A 21 1.64 22.21 4.57
N LEU A 22 2.66 21.66 3.88
CA LEU A 22 3.94 21.32 4.49
C LEU A 22 4.39 22.53 5.32
N GLY A 23 4.52 22.37 6.64
CA GLY A 23 4.99 23.44 7.50
C GLY A 23 6.30 24.00 6.94
N GLY A 24 6.51 25.32 6.98
CA GLY A 24 7.63 25.98 6.28
C GLY A 24 9.01 25.36 6.58
N SER A 25 9.17 24.72 7.74
CA SER A 25 10.36 23.93 8.08
C SER A 25 10.56 22.70 7.18
N VAL A 26 9.50 21.91 6.94
CA VAL A 26 9.54 20.71 6.09
C VAL A 26 9.81 21.09 4.63
N ALA A 27 9.21 22.17 4.14
CA ALA A 27 9.44 22.66 2.79
C ALA A 27 10.91 23.05 2.53
N ARG A 28 11.57 23.66 3.53
CA ARG A 28 12.99 24.02 3.44
C ARG A 28 13.89 22.79 3.45
N VAL A 29 13.66 21.85 4.38
CA VAL A 29 14.40 20.59 4.42
C VAL A 29 14.24 19.81 3.11
N LEU A 30 13.04 19.76 2.53
CA LEU A 30 12.81 19.10 1.24
C LEU A 30 13.48 19.80 0.06
N ALA A 31 13.74 21.10 0.14
CA ALA A 31 14.54 21.80 -0.87
C ALA A 31 16.02 21.38 -0.77
N ASP A 32 16.54 21.29 0.45
CA ASP A 32 17.92 20.89 0.70
C ASP A 32 18.17 19.41 0.36
N VAL A 33 17.27 18.51 0.78
CA VAL A 33 17.35 17.05 0.55
C VAL A 33 17.32 16.69 -0.95
N ARG A 34 16.70 17.52 -1.80
CA ARG A 34 16.72 17.31 -3.25
C ARG A 34 18.12 17.39 -3.85
N GLY A 35 19.04 18.14 -3.25
CA GLY A 35 20.42 18.23 -3.71
C GLY A 35 21.34 17.08 -3.25
N TRP A 36 20.88 16.25 -2.30
CA TRP A 36 21.74 15.26 -1.65
C TRP A 36 21.92 13.99 -2.50
N PRO A 37 23.08 13.30 -2.40
CA PRO A 37 23.27 11.96 -2.94
C PRO A 37 22.34 10.96 -2.25
N ASP A 38 22.02 9.87 -2.96
CA ASP A 38 21.04 8.88 -2.48
C ASP A 38 21.44 8.23 -1.15
N GLU A 39 22.74 8.08 -0.88
CA GLU A 39 23.26 7.58 0.41
C GLU A 39 22.80 8.43 1.60
N GLN A 40 22.91 9.76 1.47
CA GLN A 40 22.48 10.70 2.53
C GLN A 40 20.97 10.74 2.66
N ARG A 41 20.23 10.58 1.55
CA ARG A 41 18.77 10.47 1.58
C ARG A 41 18.33 9.20 2.31
N LEU A 42 19.01 8.08 2.08
CA LEU A 42 18.74 6.81 2.76
C LEU A 42 19.06 6.89 4.25
N GLU A 43 20.16 7.54 4.63
CA GLU A 43 20.52 7.76 6.05
C GLU A 43 19.46 8.60 6.77
N LEU A 44 18.99 9.69 6.14
CA LEU A 44 17.90 10.50 6.65
C LEU A 44 16.59 9.70 6.80
N ILE A 45 16.22 8.89 5.81
CA ILE A 45 15.01 8.06 5.90
C ILE A 45 15.14 7.03 7.03
N ASN A 46 16.28 6.35 7.16
CA ASN A 46 16.50 5.36 8.21
C ASN A 46 16.46 5.97 9.62
N SER A 47 17.07 7.14 9.79
CA SER A 47 17.00 7.87 11.07
C SER A 47 15.58 8.34 11.39
N LEU A 48 14.81 8.82 10.39
CA LEU A 48 13.40 9.15 10.56
C LEU A 48 12.55 7.93 10.93
N LEU A 49 12.73 6.80 10.25
CA LEU A 49 12.02 5.56 10.58
C LEU A 49 12.35 5.09 12.01
N GLY A 50 13.57 5.33 12.50
CA GLY A 50 13.97 4.97 13.86
C GLY A 50 13.30 5.79 14.99
N ILE A 51 12.81 7.01 14.70
CA ILE A 51 12.13 7.87 15.69
C ILE A 51 10.60 7.82 15.59
N MET A 52 10.05 7.18 14.56
CA MET A 52 8.62 7.11 14.32
C MET A 52 7.96 5.92 15.05
N SER A 53 6.65 6.02 15.32
CA SER A 53 5.88 4.92 15.92
C SER A 53 5.60 3.81 14.89
N SER A 54 5.36 2.59 15.37
CA SER A 54 5.03 1.45 14.52
C SER A 54 3.80 1.70 13.63
N ALA A 55 2.81 2.46 14.11
CA ALA A 55 1.63 2.84 13.33
C ALA A 55 1.98 3.75 12.14
N SER A 56 2.84 4.76 12.36
CA SER A 56 3.27 5.66 11.29
C SER A 56 4.18 4.96 10.28
N ILE A 57 5.02 4.03 10.71
CA ILE A 57 5.83 3.19 9.83
C ILE A 57 4.92 2.28 8.97
N ALA A 58 3.91 1.66 9.57
CA ALA A 58 2.94 0.85 8.84
C ALA A 58 2.18 1.67 7.78
N HIS A 59 1.81 2.91 8.12
CA HIS A 59 1.19 3.84 7.18
C HIS A 59 2.14 4.19 6.01
N ILE A 60 3.39 4.57 6.30
CA ILE A 60 4.39 4.83 5.27
C ILE A 60 4.62 3.60 4.39
N ALA A 61 4.72 2.41 5.00
CA ALA A 61 4.88 1.17 4.25
C ALA A 61 3.70 0.96 3.30
N HIS A 62 2.46 1.16 3.76
CA HIS A 62 1.27 1.08 2.93
C HIS A 62 1.32 2.05 1.73
N GLU A 63 1.85 3.27 1.91
CA GLU A 63 2.04 4.25 0.83
C GLU A 63 3.22 3.92 -0.12
N ILE A 64 4.27 3.27 0.39
CA ILE A 64 5.46 2.89 -0.38
C ILE A 64 5.22 1.63 -1.22
N TYR A 65 4.53 0.62 -0.67
CA TYR A 65 4.28 -0.65 -1.35
C TYR A 65 3.74 -0.51 -2.79
N PRO A 66 2.70 0.29 -3.07
CA PRO A 66 2.19 0.45 -4.44
C PRO A 66 3.16 1.21 -5.37
N ARG A 67 4.11 1.98 -4.81
CA ARG A 67 5.16 2.66 -5.60
C ARG A 67 6.32 1.72 -5.94
N LEU A 68 6.57 0.72 -5.11
CA LEU A 68 7.67 -0.23 -5.25
C LEU A 68 7.24 -1.50 -6.02
N TYR A 69 6.08 -2.03 -5.70
CA TYR A 69 5.49 -3.22 -6.31
C TYR A 69 4.19 -2.83 -6.99
N ARG A 70 4.26 -2.59 -8.31
CA ARG A 70 3.07 -2.36 -9.12
C ARG A 70 2.44 -3.70 -9.47
N ASP A 71 1.22 -3.93 -8.98
CA ASP A 71 0.41 -5.07 -9.39
C ASP A 71 -0.33 -4.72 -10.68
N PHE A 72 0.31 -4.99 -11.83
CA PHE A 72 -0.27 -4.67 -13.15
C PHE A 72 -1.67 -5.26 -13.33
N ILE A 73 -1.87 -6.52 -12.93
CA ILE A 73 -3.16 -7.22 -13.04
C ILE A 73 -4.17 -6.63 -12.05
N GLY A 74 -3.71 -6.22 -10.88
CA GLY A 74 -4.52 -5.52 -9.89
C GLY A 74 -4.99 -4.14 -10.33
N ASP A 75 -4.20 -3.42 -11.12
CA ASP A 75 -4.47 -2.05 -11.57
C ASP A 75 -5.37 -1.97 -12.83
N LEU A 76 -5.55 -3.08 -13.54
CA LEU A 76 -6.42 -3.17 -14.72
C LEU A 76 -7.91 -3.23 -14.32
N PRO A 77 -8.82 -2.69 -15.14
CA PRO A 77 -10.24 -3.05 -15.10
C PRO A 77 -10.41 -4.57 -15.13
N ALA A 78 -11.38 -5.08 -14.38
CA ALA A 78 -11.55 -6.52 -14.17
C ALA A 78 -11.70 -7.28 -15.49
N GLU A 79 -12.34 -6.68 -16.50
CA GLU A 79 -12.54 -7.25 -17.82
C GLU A 79 -11.23 -7.48 -18.56
N LEU A 80 -10.30 -6.52 -18.48
CA LEU A 80 -8.99 -6.62 -19.14
C LEU A 80 -8.07 -7.60 -18.40
N ALA A 81 -8.13 -7.61 -17.07
CA ALA A 81 -7.42 -8.59 -16.26
C ALA A 81 -7.88 -10.01 -16.62
N VAL A 82 -9.19 -10.28 -16.61
CA VAL A 82 -9.75 -11.59 -16.97
C VAL A 82 -9.42 -11.96 -18.42
N HIS A 83 -9.48 -11.01 -19.37
CA HIS A 83 -9.08 -11.27 -20.75
C HIS A 83 -7.61 -11.71 -20.86
N ILE A 84 -6.68 -11.04 -20.20
CA ILE A 84 -5.27 -11.43 -20.19
C ILE A 84 -5.10 -12.82 -19.55
N LEU A 85 -5.76 -13.05 -18.41
CA LEU A 85 -5.70 -14.33 -17.70
C LEU A 85 -6.30 -15.49 -18.51
N SER A 86 -7.34 -15.24 -19.33
CA SER A 86 -7.97 -16.25 -20.19
C SER A 86 -7.05 -16.80 -21.28
N ASN A 87 -5.96 -16.09 -21.60
CA ASN A 87 -4.95 -16.52 -22.57
C ASN A 87 -3.87 -17.44 -21.95
N LEU A 88 -3.91 -17.71 -20.64
CA LEU A 88 -2.96 -18.55 -19.93
C LEU A 88 -3.45 -19.99 -19.79
N ASP A 89 -2.53 -20.94 -19.68
CA ASP A 89 -2.83 -22.34 -19.46
C ASP A 89 -3.27 -22.63 -18.01
N ALA A 90 -4.01 -23.73 -17.81
CA ALA A 90 -4.55 -24.11 -16.51
C ALA A 90 -3.47 -24.27 -15.41
N GLN A 91 -2.26 -24.69 -15.76
CA GLN A 91 -1.17 -24.81 -14.77
C GLN A 91 -0.66 -23.43 -14.34
N THR A 92 -0.52 -22.50 -15.28
CA THR A 92 -0.15 -21.11 -14.97
C THR A 92 -1.24 -20.41 -14.17
N LEU A 93 -2.52 -20.60 -14.50
CA LEU A 93 -3.65 -20.08 -13.71
C LEU A 93 -3.63 -20.55 -12.25
N CYS A 94 -3.34 -21.84 -12.01
CA CYS A 94 -3.18 -22.39 -10.65
C CYS A 94 -1.98 -21.81 -9.88
N ARG A 95 -0.93 -21.38 -10.58
CA ARG A 95 0.23 -20.74 -9.95
C ARG A 95 -0.07 -19.30 -9.56
N ILE A 96 -0.66 -18.55 -10.47
CA ILE A 96 -0.94 -17.12 -10.26
C ILE A 96 -2.08 -16.88 -9.25
N SER A 97 -3.03 -17.81 -9.11
CA SER A 97 -4.08 -17.73 -8.08
C SER A 97 -3.52 -17.73 -6.64
N ARG A 98 -2.26 -18.12 -6.45
CA ARG A 98 -1.57 -18.16 -5.16
C ARG A 98 -0.77 -16.89 -4.85
N VAL A 99 -0.73 -15.92 -5.77
CA VAL A 99 0.07 -14.69 -5.62
C VAL A 99 -0.60 -13.73 -4.63
N SER A 100 -1.92 -13.55 -4.71
CA SER A 100 -2.69 -12.76 -3.75
C SER A 100 -4.16 -13.15 -3.78
N ARG A 101 -4.93 -12.74 -2.76
CA ARG A 101 -6.39 -12.93 -2.71
C ARG A 101 -7.10 -12.33 -3.92
N ARG A 102 -6.66 -11.14 -4.37
CA ARG A 102 -7.19 -10.47 -5.57
C ARG A 102 -6.94 -11.29 -6.84
N TRP A 103 -5.75 -11.86 -6.99
CA TRP A 103 -5.43 -12.73 -8.14
C TRP A 103 -6.23 -14.03 -8.09
N GLN A 104 -6.42 -14.61 -6.91
CA GLN A 104 -7.29 -15.77 -6.72
C GLN A 104 -8.72 -15.46 -7.19
N GLU A 105 -9.30 -14.35 -6.74
CA GLU A 105 -10.62 -13.89 -7.16
C GLU A 105 -10.71 -13.75 -8.68
N LEU A 106 -9.77 -13.03 -9.31
CA LEU A 106 -9.70 -12.84 -10.77
C LEU A 106 -9.59 -14.16 -11.54
N THR A 107 -8.79 -15.12 -11.07
CA THR A 107 -8.72 -16.44 -11.69
C THR A 107 -9.99 -17.27 -11.51
N SER A 108 -10.74 -17.04 -10.43
CA SER A 108 -12.01 -17.72 -10.15
C SER A 108 -13.19 -17.12 -10.92
N TYR A 109 -13.12 -15.85 -11.31
CA TYR A 109 -14.10 -15.19 -12.18
C TYR A 109 -14.14 -15.75 -13.60
N ASN A 110 -13.13 -16.53 -14.00
CA ASN A 110 -13.11 -17.23 -15.28
C ASN A 110 -14.09 -18.43 -15.31
N GLN A 111 -15.28 -18.26 -14.76
CA GLN A 111 -16.45 -19.10 -15.03
C GLN A 111 -17.09 -18.65 -16.35
N LEU A 112 -16.35 -18.81 -17.44
CA LEU A 112 -16.87 -18.93 -18.80
C LEU A 112 -15.86 -19.75 -19.64
N TRP A 113 -15.47 -20.90 -19.09
CA TRP A 113 -15.44 -22.13 -19.89
C TRP A 113 -16.85 -22.47 -20.37
#